data_AF-A0A973PIW4-F1
#
_entry.id   AF-A0A973PIW4-F1
#
_cell.length_a   1.000
_cell.length_b   1.000
_cell.length_c   1.000
_cell.angle_alpha   90.00
_cell.angle_beta   90.00
_cell.angle_gamma   90.00
#
_symmetry.space_group_name_H-M   'P 1'
#
loop_
_entity.id
_entity.type
_entity.pdbx_description
1 polymer ?
#
loop_
_entity_poly.entity_id
_entity_poly.type
_entity_poly.pdbx_seq_one_letter_code
_entity_poly.pdbx_strand_id
1 'polypeptide(L)'
;AGRLSEATIWNLAFWDGTSVIWPEAEMLAGTMMNTIRRRLDVPQVVREVRPADLPGLSGAVVMNSWTPGIPVRAIGRVALPEAEEFVSLLHDAHRAEPLAAL
;
A
#
# COMPACT_ATOMS: atom_id res chain seq x y z
N ALA A 1 -9.72 15.43 12.75
CA ALA A 1 -8.37 14.82 12.57
C ALA A 1 -8.13 14.63 11.07
N GLY A 2 -6.89 14.74 10.60
CA GLY A 2 -6.57 14.53 9.18
C GLY A 2 -6.66 13.08 8.74
N ARG A 3 -6.63 12.85 7.42
CA ARG A 3 -6.55 11.53 6.78
C ARG A 3 -5.17 11.34 6.12
N LEU A 4 -4.69 10.11 6.07
CA LEU A 4 -3.42 9.74 5.46
C LEU A 4 -3.61 9.65 3.94
N SER A 5 -2.60 10.11 3.19
CA SER A 5 -2.65 10.15 1.74
C SER A 5 -1.46 9.43 1.11
N GLU A 6 -0.30 10.10 1.09
CA GLU A 6 0.95 9.62 0.51
C GLU A 6 2.14 10.15 1.32
N ALA A 7 3.35 9.66 1.02
CA ALA A 7 4.60 10.23 1.51
C ALA A 7 5.23 11.15 0.44
N THR A 8 6.40 11.71 0.71
CA THR A 8 7.04 12.74 -0.13
C THR A 8 7.15 12.38 -1.62
N ILE A 9 7.47 11.12 -1.94
CA ILE A 9 7.58 10.59 -3.31
C ILE A 9 6.99 9.17 -3.43
N TRP A 10 6.10 8.77 -2.51
CA TRP A 10 5.63 7.39 -2.40
C TRP A 10 4.13 7.31 -2.18
N ASN A 11 3.45 6.42 -2.91
CA ASN A 11 2.11 6.00 -2.54
C ASN A 11 2.14 5.15 -1.27
N LEU A 12 1.07 5.22 -0.48
CA LEU A 12 0.90 4.50 0.78
C LEU A 12 -0.26 3.50 0.65
N ALA A 13 -0.07 2.28 1.14
CA ALA A 13 -1.12 1.27 1.24
C ALA A 13 -1.05 0.54 2.58
N PHE A 14 -2.19 0.02 3.02
CA PHE A 14 -2.33 -0.67 4.29
C PHE A 14 -2.87 -2.09 4.11
N TRP A 15 -2.67 -2.91 5.13
CA TRP A 15 -3.16 -4.28 5.20
C TRP A 15 -4.00 -4.46 6.46
N ASP A 16 -5.17 -5.09 6.34
CA ASP A 16 -5.97 -5.48 7.52
C ASP A 16 -5.76 -6.95 7.92
N GLY A 17 -5.02 -7.73 7.14
CA GLY A 17 -4.87 -9.18 7.31
C GLY A 17 -5.50 -9.97 6.17
N THR A 18 -6.40 -9.36 5.40
CA THR A 18 -7.19 -10.02 4.35
C THR A 18 -7.41 -9.17 3.09
N SER A 19 -7.31 -7.84 3.20
CA SER A 19 -7.53 -6.91 2.10
C SER A 19 -6.50 -5.79 2.05
N VAL A 20 -6.19 -5.34 0.83
CA VAL A 20 -5.36 -4.16 0.61
C VAL A 20 -6.23 -2.92 0.72
N ILE A 21 -5.85 -2.02 1.62
CA ILE A 21 -6.53 -0.75 1.84
C ILE A 21 -5.74 0.37 1.16
N TRP A 22 -6.37 0.98 0.17
CA TRP A 22 -5.91 2.19 -0.50
C TRP A 22 -6.52 3.41 0.19
N PRO A 23 -5.73 4.37 0.71
CA PRO A 23 -6.28 5.53 1.38
C PRO A 23 -7.13 6.39 0.43
N GLU A 24 -8.29 6.83 0.90
CA GLU A 24 -9.12 7.80 0.19
C GLU A 24 -8.66 9.23 0.52
N ALA A 25 -7.73 9.76 -0.28
CA ALA A 25 -7.20 11.11 -0.11
C ALA A 25 -6.60 11.65 -1.42
N GLU A 26 -6.25 12.94 -1.44
CA GLU A 26 -5.57 13.56 -2.59
C GLU A 26 -4.12 13.06 -2.65
N MET A 27 -3.81 12.22 -3.63
CA MET A 27 -2.50 11.63 -3.88
C MET A 27 -2.25 11.50 -5.38
N LEU A 28 -0.99 11.35 -5.75
CA LEU A 28 -0.63 10.97 -7.10
C LEU A 28 -1.12 9.54 -7.39
N ALA A 29 -1.78 9.32 -8.52
CA ALA A 29 -2.11 7.97 -8.98
C ALA A 29 -0.86 7.30 -9.62
N GLY A 30 0.09 6.90 -8.78
CA GLY A 30 1.40 6.42 -9.23
C GLY A 30 1.32 5.17 -10.11
N THR A 31 2.25 5.05 -11.06
CA THR A 31 2.27 3.94 -12.04
C THR A 31 2.43 2.58 -11.37
N MET A 32 3.28 2.48 -10.34
CA MET A 32 3.46 1.24 -9.58
C MET A 32 2.17 0.83 -8.86
N MET A 33 1.54 1.76 -8.15
CA MET A 33 0.23 1.55 -7.50
C MET A 33 -0.80 1.03 -8.50
N ASN A 34 -0.96 1.71 -9.65
CA ASN A 34 -1.92 1.29 -10.67
C ASN A 34 -1.61 -0.10 -11.24
N THR A 35 -0.33 -0.43 -11.39
CA THR A 35 0.13 -1.76 -11.83
C THR A 35 -0.27 -2.84 -10.84
N ILE A 36 0.09 -2.66 -9.58
CA ILE A 36 -0.27 -3.58 -8.49
C ILE A 36 -1.78 -3.75 -8.39
N ARG A 37 -2.56 -2.65 -8.39
CA ARG A 37 -4.02 -2.69 -8.28
C ARG A 37 -4.70 -3.57 -9.33
N ARG A 38 -4.14 -3.67 -10.54
CA ARG A 38 -4.68 -4.52 -11.62
C ARG A 38 -4.29 -5.99 -11.50
N ARG A 39 -3.26 -6.30 -10.70
CA ARG A 39 -2.66 -7.64 -10.59
C ARG A 39 -2.90 -8.33 -9.25
N LEU A 40 -3.39 -7.61 -8.25
CA LEU A 40 -3.81 -8.19 -6.98
C LEU A 40 -5.05 -9.07 -7.16
N ASP A 41 -4.98 -10.27 -6.60
CA ASP A 41 -6.04 -11.28 -6.54
C ASP A 41 -6.78 -11.31 -5.19
N VAL A 42 -6.35 -10.48 -4.23
CA VAL A 42 -7.02 -10.27 -2.95
C VAL A 42 -8.02 -9.12 -3.00
N PRO A 43 -8.99 -9.05 -2.07
CA PRO A 43 -9.88 -7.90 -1.93
C PRO A 43 -9.11 -6.58 -1.80
N GLN A 44 -9.63 -5.54 -2.45
CA GLN A 44 -9.11 -4.18 -2.39
C GLN A 44 -10.20 -3.23 -1.93
N VAL A 45 -9.87 -2.40 -0.94
CA VAL A 45 -10.80 -1.43 -0.35
C VAL A 45 -10.22 -0.03 -0.50
N VAL A 46 -11.04 0.93 -0.95
CA VAL A 46 -10.71 2.35 -0.88
C VAL A 46 -11.50 2.93 0.29
N ARG A 47 -10.82 3.54 1.26
CA ARG A 47 -11.47 4.21 2.39
C ARG A 47 -10.56 5.24 3.03
N GLU A 48 -11.15 6.19 3.74
CA GLU A 48 -10.36 7.06 4.62
C GLU A 48 -9.56 6.22 5.64
N VAL A 49 -8.28 6.57 5.80
CA VAL A 49 -7.42 6.03 6.85
C VAL A 49 -6.91 7.19 7.68
N ARG A 50 -7.21 7.19 8.98
CA ARG A 50 -6.80 8.22 9.93
C ARG A 50 -5.72 7.67 10.85
N PRO A 51 -4.90 8.52 11.49
CA PRO A 51 -3.90 8.06 12.46
C PRO A 51 -4.48 7.19 13.59
N ALA A 52 -5.74 7.40 13.96
CA ALA A 52 -6.43 6.61 14.98
C ALA A 52 -6.76 5.17 14.54
N ASP A 53 -6.76 4.89 13.24
CA ASP A 53 -7.07 3.56 12.69
C ASP A 53 -5.84 2.66 12.67
N LEU A 54 -4.63 3.25 12.73
CA LEU A 54 -3.35 2.54 12.61
C LEU A 54 -3.19 1.36 13.58
N PRO A 55 -3.60 1.44 14.87
CA PRO A 55 -3.48 0.30 15.79
C PRO A 55 -4.30 -0.93 15.38
N GLY A 56 -5.30 -0.78 14.51
CA GLY A 56 -6.12 -1.88 14.00
C GLY A 56 -5.65 -2.46 12.66
N LEU A 57 -4.54 -1.95 12.11
CA LEU A 57 -4.01 -2.41 10.82
C LEU A 57 -2.89 -3.43 11.05
N SER A 58 -2.85 -4.41 10.16
CA SER A 58 -1.90 -5.53 10.19
C SER A 58 -0.62 -5.23 9.43
N GLY A 59 -0.51 -4.06 8.79
CA GLY A 59 0.71 -3.62 8.12
C GLY A 59 0.49 -2.38 7.27
N ALA A 60 1.60 -1.78 6.83
CA ALA A 60 1.61 -0.71 5.85
C ALA A 60 2.86 -0.80 4.97
N VAL A 61 2.73 -0.36 3.73
CA VAL A 61 3.86 -0.24 2.81
C VAL A 61 3.88 1.12 2.14
N VAL A 62 5.07 1.53 1.70
CA VAL A 62 5.24 2.58 0.71
C VAL A 62 5.73 1.98 -0.60
N MET A 63 5.30 2.57 -1.72
CA MET A 63 5.69 2.13 -3.06
C MET A 63 5.88 3.31 -4.01
N ASN A 64 6.78 3.15 -4.97
CA ASN A 64 6.97 4.07 -6.08
C ASN A 64 7.54 3.30 -7.28
N SER A 65 8.03 4.00 -8.31
CA SER A 65 8.58 3.36 -9.51
C SER A 65 9.81 2.47 -9.26
N TRP A 66 10.50 2.62 -8.12
CA TRP A 66 11.66 1.81 -7.77
C TRP A 66 11.30 0.45 -7.16
N THR A 67 10.19 0.37 -6.42
CA THR A 67 9.80 -0.88 -5.73
C THR A 67 8.30 -0.96 -5.47
N PRO A 68 7.69 -2.16 -5.59
CA PRO A 68 6.26 -2.35 -5.37
C PRO A 68 5.84 -2.31 -3.90
N GLY A 69 6.78 -2.40 -2.97
CA GLY A 69 6.47 -2.31 -1.54
C GLY A 69 7.71 -2.35 -0.66
N ILE A 70 7.81 -1.38 0.25
CA ILE A 70 8.73 -1.35 1.40
C ILE A 70 7.87 -1.29 2.66
N PRO A 71 8.07 -2.18 3.64
CA PRO A 71 7.29 -2.16 4.88
C PRO A 71 7.55 -0.88 5.69
N VAL A 72 6.48 -0.30 6.22
CA VAL A 72 6.52 0.84 7.14
C VAL A 72 6.39 0.30 8.57
N ARG A 73 7.47 0.35 9.34
CA ARG A 73 7.49 -0.13 10.73
C ARG A 73 6.76 0.77 11.73
N ALA A 74 6.56 2.03 11.40
CA ALA A 74 5.86 2.99 12.26
C ALA A 74 5.40 4.24 11.50
N ILE A 75 4.29 4.83 11.96
CA ILE A 75 3.84 6.16 11.56
C ILE A 75 3.63 6.99 12.83
N GLY A 76 4.39 8.07 12.96
CA GLY A 76 4.45 8.84 14.20
C GLY A 76 4.95 7.98 15.36
N ARG A 77 4.10 7.75 16.37
CA ARG A 77 4.40 6.90 17.55
C ARG A 77 3.77 5.51 17.48
N VAL A 78 2.99 5.21 16.44
CA VAL A 78 2.29 3.93 16.30
C VAL A 78 3.19 2.97 15.54
N ALA A 79 3.57 1.86 16.18
CA ALA A 79 4.25 0.75 15.53
C ALA A 79 3.27 -0.04 14.67
N LEU A 80 3.74 -0.52 13.53
CA LEU A 80 2.98 -1.34 12.59
C LEU A 80 3.73 -2.66 12.37
N PRO A 81 3.03 -3.80 12.22
CA PRO A 81 3.68 -5.06 11.87
C PRO A 81 4.35 -4.96 10.48
N GLU A 82 5.43 -5.73 10.28
CA GLU A 82 6.16 -5.72 9.00
C GLU A 82 5.38 -6.34 7.84
N ALA A 83 4.40 -7.22 8.14
CA ALA A 83 3.48 -7.83 7.19
C ALA A 83 4.19 -8.47 5.97
N GLU A 84 5.11 -9.41 6.23
CA GLU A 84 5.90 -10.09 5.19
C GLU A 84 5.05 -10.69 4.06
N GLU A 85 3.88 -11.26 4.39
CA GLU A 85 2.92 -11.79 3.42
C GLU A 85 2.38 -10.68 2.51
N PHE A 86 2.01 -9.53 3.09
CA PHE A 86 1.54 -8.38 2.32
C PHE A 86 2.63 -7.83 1.40
N VAL A 87 3.87 -7.73 1.87
CA VAL A 87 5.00 -7.32 1.03
C VAL A 87 5.18 -8.32 -0.14
N SER A 88 5.17 -9.61 0.16
CA SER A 88 5.33 -10.67 -0.85
C SER A 88 4.24 -10.60 -1.93
N LEU A 89 2.99 -10.45 -1.51
CA LEU A 89 1.83 -10.27 -2.39
C LEU A 89 2.01 -9.11 -3.38
N LEU A 90 2.48 -7.96 -2.93
CA LEU A 90 2.69 -6.79 -3.79
C LEU A 90 3.81 -7.02 -4.81
N HIS A 91 4.88 -7.71 -4.38
CA HIS A 91 5.99 -8.08 -5.26
C HIS A 91 5.56 -9.12 -6.30
N ASP A 92 4.72 -10.09 -5.91
CA ASP A 92 4.12 -11.07 -6.84
C ASP A 92 3.20 -10.39 -7.86
N ALA A 93 2.32 -9.49 -7.41
CA ALA A 93 1.45 -8.72 -8.28
C ALA A 93 2.26 -7.90 -9.31
N HIS A 94 3.37 -7.29 -8.89
CA HIS A 94 4.24 -6.56 -9.80
C HIS A 94 4.93 -7.48 -10.81
N ARG A 95 5.46 -8.64 -10.38
CA ARG A 95 6.07 -9.64 -11.28
C ARG A 95 5.07 -10.21 -12.30
N ALA A 96 3.79 -10.26 -11.95
CA ALA A 96 2.73 -10.75 -12.83
C ALA A 96 2.31 -9.74 -13.90
N GLU A 97 2.75 -8.47 -13.85
CA GLU A 97 2.48 -7.52 -14.92
C GLU A 97 3.31 -7.90 -16.16
N PRO A 98 2.67 -8.17 -17.32
CA PRO A 98 3.38 -8.43 -18.56
C PRO A 98 4.25 -7.24 -18.95
N LEU A 99 5.45 -7.54 -19.46
CA LEU A 99 6.26 -6.51 -20.11
C LEU A 99 5.48 -5.96 -21.29
N ALA A 100 5.25 -4.65 -21.31
CA ALA A 100 4.67 -4.00 -22.47
C ALA A 100 5.63 -4.20 -23.65
N ALA A 101 5.18 -4.89 -24.70
CA ALA A 101 5.87 -4.90 -25.98
C ALA A 101 5.83 -3.47 -26.55
N LEU A 102 6.99 -2.95 -26.94
CA LEU A 102 7.12 -1.69 -27.69
C LEU A 102 6.68 -1.87 -29.14
#